data_AF-A0A0B1S2E1-F1
#
_entry.id   AF-A0A0B1S2E1-F1
#
_cell.length_a   1.000
_cell.length_b   1.000
_cell.length_c   1.000
_cell.angle_alpha   90.00
_cell.angle_beta   90.00
_cell.angle_gamma   90.00
#
_symmetry.space_group_name_H-M   'P 1'
#
loop_
_entity.id
_entity.type
_entity.pdbx_description
1 polymer ?
#
loop_
_entity_poly.entity_id
_entity_poly.type
_entity_poly.pdbx_seq_one_letter_code
_entity_poly.pdbx_strand_id
1 'polypeptide(L)'
;MRSNFRLELGSNLLDHLPDNIGALVHLEHLDLYNNQIEELPLSFSNLNALKWLDLKKNPLVPDLLKVAGNCGSEKECRQAAVSVVGYMKEMSKAHKEQMLKQQKVNEKIQEVREETKEPTHKNKKKHHNKKDEHPAVAKHNGE
;
A
#
# COMPACT_ATOMS: atom_id res chain seq x y z
N MET A 1 -9.08 15.17 -31.54
CA MET A 1 -9.19 16.09 -30.38
C MET A 1 -8.39 15.48 -29.24
N ARG A 2 -7.49 16.23 -28.58
CA ARG A 2 -6.87 15.77 -27.33
C ARG A 2 -7.87 16.06 -26.21
N SER A 3 -8.45 15.02 -25.61
CA SER A 3 -9.27 15.17 -24.41
C SER A 3 -8.35 15.37 -23.22
N ASN A 4 -8.46 16.51 -22.55
CA ASN A 4 -7.80 16.73 -21.26
C ASN A 4 -8.65 16.05 -20.20
N PHE A 5 -8.10 15.05 -19.50
CA PHE A 5 -8.81 14.40 -18.39
C PHE A 5 -8.70 15.29 -17.15
N ARG A 6 -9.85 15.71 -16.63
CA ARG A 6 -9.97 16.63 -15.49
C ARG A 6 -10.86 16.01 -14.43
N LEU A 7 -10.50 16.21 -13.18
CA LEU A 7 -11.28 15.78 -12.02
C LEU A 7 -11.41 16.96 -11.05
N GLU A 8 -12.63 17.44 -10.90
CA GLU A 8 -12.98 18.60 -10.08
C GLU A 8 -13.63 18.11 -8.78
N LEU A 9 -12.92 18.17 -7.66
CA LEU A 9 -13.36 17.68 -6.35
C LEU A 9 -13.26 18.77 -5.27
N GLY A 10 -13.15 20.03 -5.66
CA GLY A 10 -13.06 21.14 -4.72
C GLY A 10 -14.33 21.34 -3.88
N SER A 11 -14.16 21.89 -2.68
CA SER A 11 -15.22 22.22 -1.72
C SER A 11 -16.07 21.02 -1.30
N ASN A 12 -15.42 19.89 -1.04
CA ASN A 12 -16.05 18.71 -0.45
C ASN A 12 -15.49 18.48 0.98
N LEU A 13 -15.76 17.30 1.53
CA LEU A 13 -15.30 16.87 2.85
C LEU A 13 -14.37 15.66 2.74
N LEU A 14 -13.59 15.56 1.66
CA LEU A 14 -12.65 14.46 1.47
C LEU A 14 -11.55 14.56 2.53
N ASP A 15 -11.44 13.55 3.37
CA ASP A 15 -10.34 13.38 4.33
C ASP A 15 -9.18 12.59 3.72
N HIS A 16 -9.48 11.65 2.81
CA HIS A 16 -8.50 10.85 2.10
C HIS A 16 -8.85 10.67 0.62
N LEU A 17 -7.82 10.42 -0.19
CA LEU A 17 -7.95 9.89 -1.53
C LEU A 17 -7.76 8.37 -1.51
N PRO A 18 -8.39 7.62 -2.43
CA PRO A 18 -8.18 6.19 -2.48
C PRO A 18 -6.74 5.85 -2.87
N ASP A 19 -6.19 4.78 -2.30
CA ASP A 19 -4.82 4.31 -2.53
C ASP A 19 -4.48 4.06 -4.01
N ASN A 20 -5.48 3.88 -4.87
CA ASN A 20 -5.32 3.64 -6.29
C ASN A 20 -5.51 4.88 -7.18
N ILE A 21 -5.58 6.10 -6.63
CA ILE A 21 -5.72 7.33 -7.43
C ILE A 21 -4.66 7.45 -8.54
N GLY A 22 -3.45 6.93 -8.29
CA GLY A 22 -2.37 6.86 -9.27
C GLY A 22 -2.66 6.05 -10.54
N ALA A 23 -3.73 5.26 -10.58
CA ALA A 23 -4.17 4.55 -11.77
C ALA A 23 -4.72 5.49 -12.85
N LEU A 24 -5.08 6.73 -12.49
CA LEU A 24 -5.51 7.78 -13.43
C LEU A 24 -4.31 8.38 -14.17
N VAL A 25 -3.54 7.55 -14.88
CA VAL A 25 -2.25 7.92 -15.52
C VAL A 25 -2.35 9.00 -16.59
N HIS A 26 -3.56 9.29 -17.07
CA HIS A 26 -3.85 10.35 -18.04
C HIS A 26 -4.48 11.61 -17.43
N LEU A 27 -4.69 11.64 -16.11
CA LEU A 27 -5.25 12.80 -15.42
C LEU A 27 -4.32 14.01 -15.57
N GLU A 28 -4.84 15.10 -16.11
CA GLU A 28 -4.07 16.33 -16.35
C GLU A 28 -4.43 17.46 -15.37
N HIS A 29 -5.64 17.43 -14.81
CA HIS A 29 -6.14 18.46 -13.89
C HIS A 29 -6.84 17.79 -12.71
N LEU A 30 -6.46 18.18 -11.51
CA LEU A 30 -7.05 17.69 -10.26
C LEU A 30 -7.28 18.87 -9.32
N ASP A 31 -8.55 19.23 -9.10
CA ASP A 31 -8.93 20.20 -8.07
C ASP A 31 -9.34 19.47 -6.80
N LEU A 32 -8.62 19.75 -5.71
CA LEU A 32 -8.89 19.27 -4.35
C LEU A 32 -9.01 20.43 -3.36
N TYR A 33 -9.16 21.65 -3.86
CA TYR A 33 -9.32 22.86 -3.05
C TYR A 33 -10.39 22.66 -1.96
N ASN A 34 -10.13 23.13 -0.74
CA ASN A 34 -11.12 23.18 0.33
C ASN A 34 -11.75 21.79 0.63
N ASN A 35 -10.89 20.88 1.07
CA ASN A 35 -11.24 19.55 1.59
C ASN A 35 -10.54 19.36 2.96
N GLN A 36 -10.54 18.15 3.50
CA GLN A 36 -9.97 17.79 4.80
C GLN A 36 -8.74 16.88 4.67
N ILE A 37 -8.02 16.97 3.55
CA ILE A 37 -6.88 16.09 3.24
C ILE A 37 -5.65 16.49 4.05
N GLU A 38 -5.10 15.55 4.81
CA GLU A 38 -3.83 15.76 5.53
C GLU A 38 -2.63 15.23 4.73
N GLU A 39 -2.81 14.11 4.04
CA GLU A 39 -1.77 13.41 3.28
C GLU A 39 -2.29 12.86 1.95
N LEU A 40 -1.37 12.55 1.03
CA LEU A 40 -1.68 11.93 -0.26
C LEU A 40 -1.16 10.49 -0.29
N PRO A 41 -1.88 9.55 -0.92
CA PRO A 41 -1.42 8.17 -1.04
C PRO A 41 -0.15 8.07 -1.88
N LEU A 42 0.74 7.12 -1.57
CA LEU A 42 2.01 6.93 -2.30
C LEU A 42 1.82 6.72 -3.81
N SER A 43 0.67 6.22 -4.25
CA SER A 43 0.35 6.05 -5.67
C SER A 43 0.19 7.37 -6.42
N PHE A 44 0.02 8.51 -5.73
CA PHE A 44 -0.02 9.84 -6.34
C PHE A 44 1.24 10.14 -7.17
N SER A 45 2.36 9.48 -6.83
CA SER A 45 3.61 9.48 -7.61
C SER A 45 3.47 9.02 -9.08
N ASN A 46 2.39 8.29 -9.40
CA ASN A 46 2.12 7.75 -10.74
C ASN A 46 1.34 8.70 -11.65
N LEU A 47 0.84 9.84 -11.14
CA LEU A 47 0.10 10.84 -11.92
C LEU A 47 1.03 11.67 -12.82
N ASN A 48 1.75 11.00 -13.72
CA ASN A 48 2.80 11.59 -14.55
C ASN A 48 2.28 12.60 -15.60
N ALA A 49 0.99 12.52 -15.93
CA ALA A 49 0.34 13.47 -16.84
C ALA A 49 -0.24 14.71 -16.13
N LEU A 50 -0.16 14.78 -14.79
CA LEU A 50 -0.78 15.85 -14.01
C LEU A 50 -0.07 17.18 -14.29
N LYS A 51 -0.83 18.14 -14.77
CA LYS A 51 -0.36 19.48 -15.14
C LYS A 51 -0.89 20.56 -14.22
N TRP A 52 -1.98 20.32 -13.51
CA TRP A 52 -2.59 21.33 -12.64
C TRP A 52 -3.13 20.65 -11.38
N LEU A 53 -2.82 21.25 -10.23
CA LEU A 53 -3.22 20.78 -8.91
C LEU A 53 -3.51 21.96 -8.00
N ASP A 54 -4.65 21.94 -7.32
CA ASP A 54 -4.93 22.80 -6.17
C ASP A 54 -5.22 21.94 -4.93
N LEU A 55 -4.46 22.18 -3.87
CA LEU A 55 -4.61 21.55 -2.56
C LEU A 55 -4.85 22.59 -1.45
N LYS A 56 -5.00 23.87 -1.79
CA LYS A 56 -5.21 24.92 -0.77
C LYS A 56 -6.45 24.61 0.05
N LYS A 57 -6.49 25.18 1.27
CA LYS A 57 -7.56 24.94 2.24
C LYS A 57 -7.75 23.46 2.57
N ASN A 58 -6.65 22.72 2.65
CA ASN A 58 -6.61 21.39 3.26
C ASN A 58 -5.66 21.44 4.47
N PRO A 59 -5.90 20.65 5.53
CA PRO A 59 -5.02 20.53 6.69
C PRO A 59 -3.74 19.72 6.41
N LEU A 60 -3.05 20.01 5.30
CA LEU A 60 -1.88 19.26 4.85
C LEU A 60 -0.79 19.20 5.91
N VAL A 61 -0.14 18.05 6.05
CA VAL A 61 1.06 17.91 6.89
C VAL A 61 2.15 18.90 6.44
N PRO A 62 2.99 19.43 7.36
CA PRO A 62 3.85 20.57 7.08
C PRO A 62 4.79 20.42 5.88
N ASP A 63 5.31 19.22 5.63
CA ASP A 63 6.23 18.99 4.52
C ASP A 63 5.50 18.95 3.17
N LEU A 64 4.32 18.36 3.13
CA LEU A 64 3.48 18.38 1.93
C LEU A 64 2.98 19.80 1.64
N LEU A 65 2.61 20.58 2.66
CA LEU A 65 2.22 21.98 2.52
C LEU A 65 3.31 22.82 1.85
N LYS A 66 4.57 22.67 2.29
CA LYS A 66 5.72 23.38 1.70
C LYS A 66 5.93 23.00 0.23
N VAL A 67 5.75 21.72 -0.10
CA VAL A 67 5.93 21.21 -1.47
C VAL A 67 4.82 21.66 -2.40
N ALA A 68 3.56 21.59 -1.95
CA ALA A 68 2.40 22.02 -2.73
C ALA A 68 2.47 23.52 -3.03
N GLY A 69 2.93 24.32 -2.06
CA GLY A 69 3.02 25.76 -2.21
C GLY A 69 1.65 26.42 -2.34
N ASN A 70 1.64 27.62 -2.93
CA ASN A 70 0.39 28.30 -3.24
C ASN A 70 -0.14 27.85 -4.62
N CYS A 71 -1.43 28.06 -4.87
CA CYS A 71 -2.07 27.92 -6.19
C CYS A 71 -2.99 29.12 -6.41
N GLY A 72 -2.43 30.33 -6.41
CA GLY A 72 -3.15 31.58 -6.69
C GLY A 72 -3.17 31.95 -8.18
N SER A 73 -2.27 31.38 -8.97
CA SER A 73 -2.17 31.57 -10.42
C SER A 73 -1.98 30.25 -11.15
N GLU A 74 -2.27 30.23 -12.45
CA GLU A 74 -2.10 29.02 -13.27
C GLU A 74 -0.65 28.49 -13.25
N LYS A 75 0.35 29.39 -13.20
CA LYS A 75 1.77 29.00 -13.08
C LYS A 75 2.05 28.30 -11.75
N GLU A 76 1.49 28.82 -10.66
CA GLU A 76 1.63 28.23 -9.34
C GLU A 76 0.98 26.86 -9.24
N CYS A 77 -0.24 26.69 -9.75
CA CYS A 77 -0.93 25.39 -9.74
C CYS A 77 -0.24 24.35 -10.63
N ARG A 78 0.38 24.78 -11.75
CA ARG A 78 1.27 23.92 -12.54
C ARG A 78 2.50 23.49 -11.76
N GLN A 79 3.11 24.43 -11.03
CA GLN A 79 4.27 24.13 -10.20
C GLN A 79 3.89 23.16 -9.07
N ALA A 80 2.74 23.35 -8.43
CA ALA A 80 2.22 22.46 -7.40
C ALA A 80 2.10 21.02 -7.92
N ALA A 81 1.51 20.81 -9.11
CA ALA A 81 1.40 19.49 -9.71
C ALA A 81 2.77 18.81 -9.88
N VAL A 82 3.74 19.51 -10.46
CA VAL A 82 5.09 18.98 -10.68
C VAL A 82 5.81 18.68 -9.36
N SER A 83 5.79 19.65 -8.42
CA SER A 83 6.48 19.54 -7.13
C SER A 83 5.91 18.41 -6.29
N VAL A 84 4.59 18.31 -6.17
CA VAL A 84 3.92 17.27 -5.38
C VAL A 84 4.17 15.90 -5.98
N VAL A 85 3.99 15.71 -7.29
CA VAL A 85 4.28 14.40 -7.92
C VAL A 85 5.75 14.01 -7.73
N GLY A 86 6.68 14.97 -7.85
CA GLY A 86 8.10 14.74 -7.58
C GLY A 86 8.37 14.30 -6.14
N TYR A 87 7.83 15.02 -5.16
CA TYR A 87 7.93 14.66 -3.75
C TYR A 87 7.35 13.26 -3.47
N MET A 88 6.19 12.94 -4.04
CA MET A 88 5.55 11.64 -3.87
C MET A 88 6.38 10.50 -4.50
N LYS A 89 7.14 10.77 -5.58
CA LYS A 89 8.08 9.79 -6.14
C LYS A 89 9.22 9.47 -5.18
N GLU A 90 9.80 10.49 -4.54
CA GLU A 90 10.85 10.29 -3.54
C GLU A 90 10.32 9.52 -2.32
N MET A 91 9.13 9.88 -1.83
CA MET A 91 8.46 9.15 -0.74
C MET A 91 8.15 7.69 -1.10
N SER A 92 7.64 7.44 -2.32
CA SER A 92 7.35 6.09 -2.81
C SER A 92 8.62 5.23 -2.90
N LYS A 93 9.73 5.83 -3.36
CA LYS A 93 11.03 5.17 -3.42
C LYS A 93 11.56 4.84 -2.02
N ALA A 94 11.55 5.81 -1.10
CA ALA A 94 11.99 5.62 0.27
C ALA A 94 11.18 4.52 0.98
N HIS A 95 9.86 4.52 0.81
CA HIS A 95 8.99 3.49 1.37
C HIS A 95 9.29 2.11 0.80
N LYS A 96 9.48 1.97 -0.52
CA LYS A 96 9.89 0.70 -1.15
C LYS A 96 11.23 0.20 -0.62
N GLU A 97 12.21 1.08 -0.49
CA GLU A 97 13.52 0.72 0.08
C GLU A 97 13.41 0.28 1.55
N GLN A 98 12.57 0.94 2.34
CA GLN A 98 12.29 0.54 3.73
C GLN A 98 11.62 -0.83 3.79
N MET A 99 10.63 -1.10 2.93
CA MET A 99 9.98 -2.41 2.86
C MET A 99 10.96 -3.53 2.48
N LEU A 100 11.85 -3.29 1.50
CA LEU A 100 12.91 -4.24 1.12
C LEU A 100 13.90 -4.49 2.27
N LYS A 101 14.25 -3.44 3.04
CA LYS A 101 15.09 -3.59 4.24
C LYS A 101 14.38 -4.41 5.30
N GLN A 102 13.08 -4.17 5.54
CA GLN A 102 12.29 -4.93 6.50
C GLN A 102 12.15 -6.40 6.11
N GLN A 103 11.96 -6.69 4.81
CA GLN A 103 11.92 -8.07 4.29
C GLN A 103 13.23 -8.81 4.60
N LYS A 104 14.38 -8.21 4.29
CA LYS A 104 15.70 -8.81 4.59
C LYS A 104 15.92 -9.05 6.09
N VAL A 105 15.44 -8.14 6.94
CA VAL A 105 15.50 -8.33 8.40
C VAL A 105 14.63 -9.51 8.83
N ASN A 106 13.41 -9.61 8.27
CA ASN A 106 12.50 -10.71 8.57
C ASN A 106 13.06 -12.07 8.11
N GLU A 107 13.68 -12.13 6.93
CA GLU A 107 14.35 -13.34 6.42
C GLU A 107 15.46 -13.81 7.37
N LYS A 108 16.36 -12.91 7.79
CA LYS A 108 17.42 -13.23 8.76
C LYS A 108 16.88 -13.71 10.11
N ILE A 109 15.77 -13.12 10.58
CA ILE A 109 15.12 -13.56 11.83
C ILE A 109 14.57 -14.99 11.68
N GLN A 110 14.05 -15.35 10.50
CA GLN A 110 13.57 -16.72 10.24
C GLN A 110 14.75 -17.72 10.22
N GLU A 111 15.86 -17.39 9.56
CA GLU A 111 17.07 -18.23 9.55
C GLU A 111 17.57 -18.54 10.96
N VAL A 112 17.71 -17.51 11.81
CA VAL A 112 18.14 -17.69 13.22
C VAL A 112 17.12 -18.51 14.03
N ARG A 113 15.82 -18.35 13.77
CA ARG A 113 14.76 -19.16 14.41
C ARG A 113 14.75 -20.61 13.96
N GLU A 114 15.25 -20.91 12.77
CA GLU A 114 15.41 -22.27 12.27
C GLU A 114 16.68 -22.92 12.82
N GLU A 115 17.78 -22.17 12.96
CA GLU A 115 19.04 -22.65 13.56
C GLU A 115 18.94 -22.91 15.07
N THR A 116 18.10 -22.17 15.79
CA THR A 116 17.90 -22.34 17.24
C THR A 116 16.92 -23.46 17.62
N LYS A 117 16.29 -24.12 16.64
CA LYS A 117 15.55 -25.36 16.89
C LYS A 117 16.56 -26.52 17.01
N GLU A 118 16.94 -26.86 18.25
CA GLU A 118 17.69 -28.10 18.53
C GLU A 118 17.02 -29.33 17.88
N PRO A 119 17.80 -30.34 17.44
CA PRO A 119 17.24 -31.58 16.94
C PRO A 119 16.53 -32.29 18.07
N THR A 120 15.20 -32.39 18.00
CA THR A 120 14.44 -33.23 18.92
C THR A 120 14.92 -34.68 18.82
N HIS A 121 15.69 -35.12 19.81
CA HIS A 121 15.92 -36.53 20.09
C HIS A 121 14.58 -37.20 20.45
N LYS A 122 13.91 -37.84 19.49
CA LYS A 122 12.99 -38.97 19.77
C LYS A 122 13.15 -40.10 18.76
N ASN A 123 13.99 -41.04 19.18
CA ASN A 123 14.04 -42.48 18.89
C ASN A 123 13.22 -43.02 17.71
N LYS A 124 13.96 -43.58 16.74
CA LYS A 124 13.53 -44.75 15.97
C LYS A 124 13.24 -45.90 16.94
N LYS A 125 11.97 -46.25 17.13
CA LYS A 125 11.58 -47.64 17.38
C LYS A 125 10.87 -48.16 16.14
N LYS A 126 11.66 -48.80 15.26
CA LYS A 126 11.14 -49.84 14.37
C LYS A 126 10.63 -50.96 15.27
N HIS A 127 9.32 -51.21 15.27
CA HIS A 127 8.82 -52.55 15.52
C HIS A 127 7.88 -52.90 14.38
N HIS A 128 8.38 -53.82 13.57
CA HIS A 128 7.62 -54.59 12.61
C HIS A 128 6.76 -55.56 13.41
N ASN A 129 5.45 -55.57 13.20
CA ASN A 129 4.73 -56.83 13.14
C ASN A 129 3.43 -56.65 12.33
N LYS A 130 3.38 -57.36 11.21
CA LYS A 130 2.15 -57.68 10.50
C LYS A 130 1.36 -58.73 11.29
N LYS A 131 0.08 -58.90 10.90
CA LYS A 131 -0.81 -60.06 11.14
C LYS A 131 -1.55 -59.99 12.49
N ASP A 132 -2.88 -60.13 12.62
CA ASP A 132 -3.90 -60.82 11.82
C ASP A 132 -5.32 -60.28 12.12
N GLU A 133 -6.23 -60.54 11.17
CA GLU A 133 -7.65 -60.91 11.32
C GLU A 133 -8.70 -59.95 11.93
N HIS A 134 -9.68 -59.60 11.08
CA HIS A 134 -11.07 -59.35 11.48
C HIS A 134 -11.70 -60.64 12.04
N PRO A 135 -12.68 -60.52 12.94
CA PRO A 135 -14.01 -60.91 12.49
C PRO A 135 -15.11 -59.92 12.89
N ALA A 136 -16.12 -59.85 12.01
CA ALA A 136 -17.39 -59.20 12.23
C ALA A 136 -18.23 -59.92 13.30
N VAL A 137 -18.97 -59.18 14.15
CA VAL A 137 -20.28 -59.63 14.66
C VAL A 137 -21.24 -58.43 14.88
N ALA A 138 -22.26 -58.42 14.02
CA ALA A 138 -23.68 -58.06 14.15
C ALA A 138 -24.32 -57.48 15.45
N LYS A 139 -25.23 -56.51 15.19
CA LYS A 139 -26.60 -56.25 15.77
C LYS A 139 -26.66 -55.71 17.22
N HIS A 140 -27.46 -54.69 17.56
CA HIS A 140 -28.93 -54.68 17.52
C HIS A 140 -29.52 -53.26 17.79
N ASN A 141 -30.82 -53.13 17.47
CA ASN A 141 -31.67 -51.94 17.36
C ASN A 141 -32.23 -51.35 18.68
N GLY A 142 -32.89 -50.19 18.56
CA GLY A 142 -34.04 -49.74 19.35
C GLY A 142 -34.07 -48.20 19.44
N GLU A 143 -35.12 -47.44 19.10
CA GLU A 143 -36.47 -47.63 18.56
C GLU A 143 -36.83 -46.36 17.77
#